data_AF-A0A235BND9-F1
#
_entry.id   AF-A0A235BND9-F1
#
_cell.length_a   1.000
_cell.length_b   1.000
_cell.length_c   1.000
_cell.angle_alpha   90.00
_cell.angle_beta   90.00
_cell.angle_gamma   90.00
#
_symmetry.space_group_name_H-M   'P 1'
#
loop_
_entity.id
_entity.type
_entity.pdbx_description
1 polymer ?
#
loop_
_entity_poly.entity_id
_entity_poly.type
_entity_poly.pdbx_seq_one_letter_code
_entity_poly.pdbx_strand_id
1 'polypeptide(L)'
;MKITSIFEKLIIPVIVGLVVLLGQFFIQPRIAKRTVQQQEHWNAKQVAYNRAIKLVNQRFGSAKWTGPAVPSNYTPFSTRPVLKELNNCYTELCLVAENREIPKLFGKIFLQTSSAADRGELISLMRRDLYGASTAIPSDSVIWFFNEKK
;
A
#
# COMPACT_ATOMS: atom_id res chain seq x y z
N MET A 1 40.05 51.39 20.32
CA MET A 1 39.23 50.68 19.31
C MET A 1 38.74 49.38 19.93
N LYS A 2 37.43 49.14 19.90
CA LYS A 2 36.67 48.24 20.80
C LYS A 2 36.99 46.76 20.54
N ILE A 3 37.70 46.11 21.46
CA ILE A 3 37.92 44.65 21.49
C ILE A 3 36.58 43.91 21.46
N THR A 4 35.55 44.48 22.10
CA THR A 4 34.15 44.03 22.03
C THR A 4 33.60 43.94 20.62
N SER A 5 33.96 44.86 19.71
CA SER A 5 33.44 44.86 18.33
C SER A 5 34.07 43.79 17.43
N ILE A 6 35.28 43.33 17.74
CA ILE A 6 35.95 42.23 17.02
C ILE A 6 35.40 40.89 17.50
N PHE A 7 35.20 40.77 18.82
CA PHE A 7 34.62 39.57 19.43
C PHE A 7 33.19 39.31 18.91
N GLU A 8 32.35 40.35 18.86
CA GLU A 8 30.98 40.24 18.34
C GLU A 8 30.92 39.92 16.84
N LYS A 9 31.81 40.52 16.02
CA LYS A 9 31.76 40.36 14.57
C LYS A 9 32.44 39.09 14.04
N LEU A 10 33.35 38.49 14.80
CA LEU A 10 34.17 37.38 14.30
C LEU A 10 33.96 36.08 15.06
N ILE A 11 33.81 36.13 16.39
CA ILE A 11 33.73 34.91 17.22
C ILE A 11 32.29 34.41 17.33
N ILE A 12 31.31 35.31 17.49
CA ILE A 12 29.89 34.94 17.55
C ILE A 12 29.43 34.18 16.28
N PRO A 13 29.66 34.67 15.05
CA PRO A 13 29.23 33.93 13.86
C PRO A 13 29.95 32.59 13.68
N VAL A 14 31.20 32.47 14.12
CA VAL A 14 31.94 31.18 14.12
C VAL A 14 31.31 30.20 15.10
N ILE A 15 30.99 30.62 16.33
CA ILE A 15 30.33 29.76 17.32
C ILE A 15 28.94 29.36 16.86
N VAL A 16 28.14 30.29 16.31
CA VAL A 16 26.81 30.00 15.78
C VAL A 16 26.91 29.01 14.61
N GLY A 17 27.86 29.21 13.68
CA GLY A 17 28.10 28.27 12.57
C GLY A 17 28.48 26.87 13.07
N LEU A 18 29.30 26.78 14.12
CA LEU A 18 29.73 25.52 14.72
C LEU A 18 28.59 24.79 15.44
N VAL A 19 27.72 25.54 16.14
CA VAL A 19 26.51 24.99 16.77
C VAL A 19 25.50 24.49 15.72
N VAL A 20 25.33 25.22 14.61
CA VAL A 20 24.46 24.78 13.51
C VAL A 20 25.00 23.51 12.85
N LEU A 21 26.32 23.43 12.61
CA LEU A 21 26.96 22.24 12.04
C LEU A 21 26.82 21.02 12.97
N LEU A 22 27.05 21.19 14.28
CA LEU A 22 26.84 20.14 15.26
C LEU A 22 25.37 19.70 15.31
N GLY A 23 24.44 20.66 15.31
CA GLY A 23 23.00 20.38 15.25
C GLY A 23 22.62 19.56 14.01
N GLN A 24 23.10 19.94 12.83
CA GLN A 24 22.87 19.18 11.59
C GLN A 24 23.47 17.78 11.66
N PHE A 25 24.67 17.62 12.22
CA PHE A 25 25.35 16.33 12.35
C PHE A 25 24.57 15.33 13.22
N PHE A 26 23.90 15.79 14.27
CA PHE A 26 23.08 14.92 15.12
C PHE A 26 21.65 14.71 14.61
N ILE A 27 21.06 15.71 13.94
CA ILE A 27 19.66 15.68 13.50
C ILE A 27 19.50 14.93 12.17
N GLN A 28 20.37 15.16 11.18
CA GLN A 28 20.30 14.53 9.86
C GLN A 28 20.28 12.99 9.90
N PRO A 29 21.13 12.28 10.67
CA PRO A 29 21.10 10.81 10.68
C PRO A 29 19.80 10.25 11.29
N ARG A 30 19.14 10.97 12.21
CA ARG A 30 17.83 10.56 12.74
C ARG A 30 16.72 10.73 11.71
N ILE A 31 16.73 11.83 10.97
CA ILE A 31 15.75 12.07 9.90
C ILE A 31 15.95 11.04 8.78
N ALA A 32 17.19 10.81 8.34
CA ALA A 32 17.52 9.81 7.32
C ALA A 32 17.07 8.40 7.70
N LYS A 33 17.25 7.98 8.96
CA LYS A 33 16.73 6.70 9.44
C LYS A 33 15.21 6.61 9.37
N ARG A 34 14.49 7.68 9.75
CA ARG A 34 13.03 7.71 9.68
C ARG A 34 12.52 7.67 8.24
N THR A 35 13.16 8.39 7.32
CA THR A 35 12.77 8.38 5.90
C THR A 35 13.00 7.00 5.27
N VAL A 36 14.11 6.34 5.60
CA VAL A 36 14.38 4.98 5.11
C VAL A 36 13.35 3.99 5.65
N GLN A 37 13.05 4.03 6.95
CA GLN A 37 12.03 3.16 7.54
C GLN A 37 10.64 3.38 6.95
N GLN A 38 10.26 4.62 6.68
CA GLN A 38 8.99 4.93 6.02
C GLN A 38 8.96 4.43 4.58
N GLN A 39 10.06 4.57 3.84
CA GLN A 39 10.16 4.06 2.47
C GLN A 39 10.11 2.54 2.42
N GLU A 40 10.81 1.86 3.33
CA GLU A 40 10.77 0.40 3.47
C GLU A 40 9.37 -0.10 3.82
N HIS A 41 8.70 0.57 4.76
CA HIS A 41 7.33 0.25 5.12
C HIS A 41 6.36 0.43 3.94
N TRP A 42 6.48 1.54 3.20
CA TRP A 42 5.66 1.80 2.02
C TRP A 42 5.90 0.76 0.91
N ASN A 43 7.16 0.42 0.64
CA ASN A 43 7.52 -0.62 -0.32
C ASN A 43 6.93 -1.98 0.09
N ALA A 44 7.05 -2.35 1.37
CA ALA A 44 6.49 -3.60 1.90
C ALA A 44 4.96 -3.65 1.75
N LYS A 45 4.27 -2.54 2.03
CA LYS A 45 2.83 -2.40 1.84
C LYS A 45 2.44 -2.60 0.37
N GLN A 46 3.14 -1.95 -0.55
CA GLN A 46 2.88 -2.07 -1.99
C GLN A 46 3.07 -3.51 -2.50
N VAL A 47 4.13 -4.18 -2.07
CA VAL A 47 4.41 -5.58 -2.43
C VAL A 47 3.32 -6.52 -1.91
N ALA A 48 2.93 -6.38 -0.65
CA ALA A 48 1.87 -7.19 -0.04
C ALA A 48 0.53 -7.00 -0.76
N TYR A 49 0.17 -5.75 -1.11
CA TYR A 49 -1.09 -5.46 -1.79
C TYR A 49 -1.11 -6.00 -3.22
N ASN A 50 -0.02 -5.83 -3.97
CA ASN A 50 0.11 -6.42 -5.31
C ASN A 50 -0.02 -7.94 -5.28
N ARG A 51 0.59 -8.60 -4.28
CA ARG A 51 0.47 -10.05 -4.08
C ARG A 51 -0.97 -10.44 -3.74
N ALA A 52 -1.64 -9.71 -2.86
CA ALA A 52 -3.03 -9.96 -2.50
C ALA A 52 -3.97 -9.83 -3.72
N ILE A 53 -3.80 -8.78 -4.51
CA ILE A 53 -4.57 -8.57 -5.76
C ILE A 53 -4.34 -9.72 -6.74
N LYS A 54 -3.10 -10.20 -6.89
CA LYS A 54 -2.78 -11.33 -7.75
C LYS A 54 -3.50 -12.60 -7.31
N LEU A 55 -3.47 -12.93 -6.01
CA LEU A 55 -4.13 -14.11 -5.45
C LEU A 55 -5.66 -14.04 -5.62
N VAL A 56 -6.24 -12.85 -5.41
CA VAL A 56 -7.68 -12.62 -5.61
C VAL A 56 -8.02 -12.78 -7.08
N ASN A 57 -7.29 -12.14 -8.00
CA ASN A 57 -7.47 -12.30 -9.44
C ASN A 57 -7.34 -13.76 -9.87
N GLN A 58 -6.42 -14.53 -9.28
CA GLN A 58 -6.25 -15.95 -9.57
C GLN A 58 -7.44 -16.80 -9.08
N ARG A 59 -7.98 -16.50 -7.89
CA ARG A 59 -9.22 -17.15 -7.40
C ARG A 59 -10.38 -16.93 -8.37
N PHE A 60 -10.61 -15.68 -8.74
CA PHE A 60 -11.69 -15.33 -9.66
C PHE A 60 -11.42 -15.88 -11.07
N GLY A 61 -10.18 -15.81 -11.56
CA GLY A 61 -9.79 -16.33 -12.87
C GLY A 61 -9.88 -17.86 -13.00
N SER A 62 -9.83 -18.60 -11.88
CA SER A 62 -10.01 -20.06 -11.86
C SER A 62 -11.45 -20.52 -11.63
N ALA A 63 -12.37 -19.58 -11.40
CA ALA A 63 -13.78 -19.88 -11.30
C ALA A 63 -14.37 -20.13 -12.70
N LYS A 64 -15.34 -21.04 -12.82
CA LYS A 64 -16.12 -21.20 -14.05
C LYS A 64 -17.17 -20.09 -14.10
N TRP A 65 -16.93 -19.09 -14.92
CA TRP A 65 -17.90 -18.01 -15.15
C TRP A 65 -18.92 -18.44 -16.18
N THR A 66 -20.17 -18.07 -15.94
CA THR A 66 -21.29 -18.28 -16.87
C THR A 66 -22.11 -16.99 -16.92
N GLY A 67 -22.63 -16.64 -18.09
CA GLY A 67 -23.45 -15.44 -18.27
C GLY A 67 -23.32 -14.84 -19.67
N PRO A 68 -24.25 -13.95 -20.04
CA PRO A 68 -24.33 -13.38 -21.39
C PRO A 68 -23.12 -12.48 -21.74
N ALA A 69 -22.37 -12.01 -20.74
CA ALA A 69 -21.19 -11.16 -20.90
C ALA A 69 -19.86 -11.93 -20.82
N VAL A 70 -19.88 -13.24 -20.59
CA VAL A 70 -18.66 -14.07 -20.59
C VAL A 70 -18.28 -14.34 -22.05
N PRO A 71 -17.04 -14.02 -22.48
CA PRO A 71 -16.60 -14.33 -23.83
C PRO A 71 -16.80 -15.82 -24.15
N SER A 72 -17.28 -16.14 -25.35
CA SER A 72 -17.55 -17.53 -25.77
C SER A 72 -16.28 -18.40 -25.79
N ASN A 73 -15.10 -17.79 -25.82
CA ASN A 73 -13.78 -18.42 -25.77
C ASN A 73 -13.11 -18.32 -24.37
N TYR A 74 -13.87 -18.04 -23.32
CA TYR A 74 -13.32 -17.95 -21.97
C TYR A 74 -12.89 -19.32 -21.46
N THR A 75 -11.58 -19.47 -21.23
CA THR A 75 -11.01 -20.64 -20.57
C THR A 75 -10.58 -20.22 -19.16
N PRO A 76 -11.13 -20.82 -18.09
CA PRO A 76 -10.68 -20.55 -16.73
C PRO A 76 -9.20 -20.85 -16.59
N PHE A 77 -8.50 -20.05 -15.80
CA PHE A 77 -7.14 -20.37 -15.38
C PHE A 77 -7.16 -21.67 -14.57
N SER A 78 -6.26 -22.60 -14.91
CA SER A 78 -6.28 -23.96 -14.34
C SER A 78 -5.88 -24.01 -12.85
N THR A 79 -5.23 -22.97 -12.33
CA THR A 79 -4.55 -23.02 -11.03
C THR A 79 -5.23 -22.13 -10.01
N ARG A 80 -5.83 -22.74 -8.98
CA ARG A 80 -6.28 -22.04 -7.77
C ARG A 80 -5.08 -21.61 -6.92
N PRO A 81 -5.19 -20.51 -6.16
CA PRO A 81 -4.14 -20.08 -5.25
C PRO A 81 -3.90 -21.11 -4.14
N VAL A 82 -2.64 -21.30 -3.74
CA VAL A 82 -2.23 -22.31 -2.75
C VAL A 82 -2.48 -21.78 -1.34
N LEU A 83 -2.96 -22.63 -0.43
CA LEU A 83 -3.29 -22.24 0.95
C LEU A 83 -2.12 -21.58 1.69
N LYS A 84 -0.89 -22.09 1.48
CA LYS A 84 0.33 -21.51 2.04
C LYS A 84 0.55 -20.06 1.59
N GLU A 85 0.31 -19.76 0.32
CA GLU A 85 0.46 -18.42 -0.25
C GLU A 85 -0.61 -17.46 0.31
N LEU A 86 -1.84 -17.95 0.46
CA LEU A 86 -2.94 -17.20 1.06
C LEU A 86 -2.63 -16.83 2.52
N ASN A 87 -2.17 -17.78 3.32
CA ASN A 87 -1.85 -17.55 4.74
C ASN A 87 -0.68 -16.59 4.91
N ASN A 88 0.37 -16.76 4.09
CA ASN A 88 1.52 -15.85 4.10
C ASN A 88 1.08 -14.43 3.73
N CYS A 89 0.29 -14.27 2.68
CA CYS A 89 -0.21 -12.98 2.25
C CYS A 89 -1.16 -12.35 3.28
N TYR A 90 -2.06 -13.13 3.89
CA TYR A 90 -2.93 -12.65 4.96
C TYR A 90 -2.13 -12.16 6.17
N THR A 91 -1.07 -12.87 6.54
CA THR A 91 -0.18 -12.46 7.64
C THR A 91 0.56 -11.16 7.30
N GLU A 92 1.09 -11.04 6.09
CA GLU A 92 1.72 -9.81 5.60
C GLU A 92 0.73 -8.63 5.63
N LEU A 93 -0.49 -8.82 5.14
CA LEU A 93 -1.54 -7.80 5.17
C LEU A 93 -1.86 -7.35 6.60
N CYS A 94 -1.93 -8.27 7.56
CA CYS A 94 -2.16 -7.92 8.97
C CYS A 94 -1.03 -7.06 9.57
N LEU A 95 0.20 -7.16 9.05
CA LEU A 95 1.36 -6.42 9.54
C LEU A 95 1.49 -5.04 8.88
N VAL A 96 1.14 -4.93 7.59
CA VAL A 96 1.39 -3.71 6.81
C VAL A 96 0.16 -2.84 6.59
N ALA A 97 -1.06 -3.38 6.69
CA ALA A 97 -2.27 -2.60 6.44
C ALA A 97 -2.64 -1.71 7.64
N GLU A 98 -2.88 -0.43 7.39
CA GLU A 98 -3.39 0.48 8.41
C GLU A 98 -4.90 0.28 8.59
N ASN A 99 -5.64 0.11 7.48
CA ASN A 99 -7.03 -0.27 7.53
C ASN A 99 -7.22 -1.79 7.79
N ARG A 100 -7.72 -2.13 8.98
CA ARG A 100 -8.04 -3.51 9.39
C ARG A 100 -9.16 -4.19 8.59
N GLU A 101 -9.91 -3.44 7.79
CA GLU A 101 -10.91 -4.01 6.87
C GLU A 101 -10.27 -4.75 5.71
N ILE A 102 -9.06 -4.35 5.28
CA ILE A 102 -8.33 -4.98 4.17
C ILE A 102 -8.06 -6.48 4.45
N PRO A 103 -7.38 -6.87 5.54
CA PRO A 103 -7.17 -8.29 5.82
C PRO A 103 -8.48 -9.04 6.07
N LYS A 104 -9.48 -8.41 6.71
CA LYS A 104 -10.80 -9.03 6.93
C LYS A 104 -11.51 -9.36 5.61
N LEU A 105 -11.57 -8.40 4.69
CA LEU A 105 -12.21 -8.57 3.39
C LEU A 105 -11.42 -9.54 2.51
N PHE A 106 -10.08 -9.52 2.57
CA PHE A 106 -9.25 -10.55 1.95
C PHE A 106 -9.61 -11.95 2.47
N GLY A 107 -9.66 -12.14 3.79
CA GLY A 107 -10.06 -13.42 4.39
C GLY A 107 -11.47 -13.85 3.98
N LYS A 108 -12.44 -12.93 3.98
CA LYS A 108 -13.82 -13.17 3.52
C LYS A 108 -13.84 -13.66 2.07
N ILE A 109 -13.08 -13.02 1.18
CA ILE A 109 -13.00 -13.42 -0.23
C ILE A 109 -12.58 -14.88 -0.34
N PHE A 110 -11.65 -15.37 0.48
CA PHE A 110 -11.17 -16.74 0.36
C PHE A 110 -12.00 -17.79 1.10
N LEU A 111 -12.59 -17.43 2.24
CA LEU A 111 -13.30 -18.35 3.14
C LEU A 111 -14.80 -18.48 2.83
N GLN A 112 -15.40 -17.48 2.20
CA GLN A 112 -16.85 -17.43 1.94
C GLN A 112 -17.16 -17.32 0.44
N THR A 113 -18.45 -17.44 0.10
CA THR A 113 -18.95 -17.11 -1.23
C THR A 113 -18.77 -15.60 -1.43
N SER A 114 -17.86 -15.24 -2.33
CA SER A 114 -17.47 -13.86 -2.58
C SER A 114 -17.80 -13.44 -3.99
N SER A 115 -18.30 -12.23 -4.15
CA SER A 115 -18.69 -11.64 -5.43
C SER A 115 -17.52 -10.88 -6.08
N ALA A 116 -17.66 -10.56 -7.37
CA ALA A 116 -16.74 -9.64 -8.03
C ALA A 116 -16.73 -8.24 -7.39
N ALA A 117 -17.83 -7.83 -6.74
CA ALA A 117 -17.92 -6.58 -6.00
C ALA A 117 -16.98 -6.56 -4.79
N ASP A 118 -16.91 -7.66 -4.01
CA ASP A 118 -15.97 -7.77 -2.88
C ASP A 118 -14.51 -7.61 -3.34
N ARG A 119 -14.17 -8.12 -4.53
CA ARG A 119 -12.85 -7.91 -5.15
C ARG A 119 -12.60 -6.43 -5.46
N GLY A 120 -13.57 -5.74 -6.06
CA GLY A 120 -13.46 -4.31 -6.38
C GLY A 120 -13.30 -3.46 -5.13
N GLU A 121 -14.08 -3.77 -4.09
CA GLU A 121 -14.00 -3.13 -2.77
C GLU A 121 -12.63 -3.31 -2.13
N LEU A 122 -12.09 -4.54 -2.12
CA LEU A 122 -10.76 -4.81 -1.57
C LEU A 122 -9.66 -3.99 -2.26
N ILE A 123 -9.68 -3.93 -3.60
CA ILE A 123 -8.72 -3.17 -4.39
C ILE A 123 -8.85 -1.66 -4.09
N SER A 124 -10.08 -1.17 -3.94
CA SER A 124 -10.35 0.23 -3.57
C SER A 124 -9.80 0.58 -2.19
N LEU A 125 -10.03 -0.28 -1.18
CA LEU A 125 -9.50 -0.10 0.17
C LEU A 125 -7.97 -0.08 0.19
N MET A 126 -7.32 -1.03 -0.50
CA MET A 126 -5.85 -1.08 -0.61
C MET A 126 -5.28 0.17 -1.28
N ARG A 127 -5.94 0.69 -2.32
CA ARG A 127 -5.50 1.91 -3.01
C ARG A 127 -5.63 3.13 -2.11
N ARG A 128 -6.74 3.24 -1.37
CA ARG A 128 -6.96 4.33 -0.40
C ARG A 128 -5.92 4.29 0.72
N ASP A 129 -5.53 3.10 1.17
CA ASP A 129 -4.50 2.91 2.21
C ASP A 129 -3.08 3.23 1.70
N LEU A 130 -2.79 3.02 0.41
CA LEU A 130 -1.48 3.33 -0.20
C LEU A 130 -1.29 4.81 -0.56
N TYR A 131 -2.34 5.46 -1.08
CA TYR A 131 -2.24 6.79 -1.69
C TYR A 131 -3.09 7.86 -0.98
N GLY A 132 -3.76 7.50 0.11
CA GLY A 132 -4.67 8.38 0.83
C GLY A 132 -5.98 8.62 0.06
N ALA A 133 -6.70 9.67 0.45
CA ALA A 133 -7.92 10.12 -0.21
C ALA A 133 -7.63 10.79 -1.57
N SER A 134 -7.08 10.05 -2.52
CA SER A 134 -6.87 10.51 -3.89
C SER A 134 -7.68 9.65 -4.85
N THR A 135 -8.75 10.27 -5.36
CA THR A 135 -9.70 9.78 -6.37
C THR A 135 -10.23 8.37 -6.14
N ALA A 136 -11.45 8.29 -5.59
CA ALA A 136 -12.32 7.17 -5.88
C ALA A 136 -12.34 7.00 -7.40
N ILE A 137 -11.72 5.92 -7.89
CA ILE A 137 -12.01 5.42 -9.22
C ILE A 137 -13.51 5.14 -9.19
N PRO A 138 -14.34 5.85 -9.98
CA PRO A 138 -15.72 5.44 -10.14
C PRO A 138 -15.67 3.98 -10.53
N SER A 139 -16.45 3.14 -9.85
CA SER A 139 -16.58 1.69 -10.11
C SER A 139 -16.51 1.35 -11.61
N ASP A 140 -17.02 2.26 -12.43
CA ASP A 140 -17.08 2.24 -13.89
C ASP A 140 -15.74 2.22 -14.63
N SER A 141 -14.61 2.51 -13.98
CA SER A 141 -13.27 2.50 -14.60
C SER A 141 -12.41 1.29 -14.22
N VAL A 142 -12.92 0.40 -13.36
CA VAL A 142 -12.43 -0.98 -13.27
C VAL A 142 -13.28 -1.80 -14.24
N ILE A 143 -12.80 -1.92 -15.48
CA ILE A 143 -13.41 -2.74 -16.53
C ILE A 143 -13.54 -4.17 -16.01
N TRP A 144 -14.70 -4.53 -15.45
CA TRP A 144 -15.43 -5.80 -15.45
C TRP A 144 -16.79 -5.50 -14.77
N PHE A 145 -17.71 -4.90 -15.53
CA PHE A 145 -19.10 -4.65 -15.13
C PHE A 145 -19.86 -5.98 -15.03
N PHE A 146 -20.23 -6.40 -13.81
CA PHE A 146 -21.36 -7.33 -13.63
C PHE A 146 -22.43 -6.60 -12.82
N ASN A 147 -23.36 -6.00 -13.57
CA ASN A 147 -24.58 -5.42 -13.06
C ASN A 147 -25.56 -6.59 -12.84
N GLU A 148 -25.81 -6.95 -11.58
CA GLU A 148 -26.91 -7.84 -11.22
C GLU A 148 -28.23 -7.09 -11.47
N LYS A 149 -28.83 -7.29 -12.64
CA LYS A 149 -30.28 -7.08 -12.78
C LYS A 149 -30.98 -8.41 -12.53
N LYS A 150 -31.80 -8.38 -11.48
CA LYS A 150 -32.88 -9.33 -11.18
C LYS A 150 -33.79 -9.51 -12.38
#